data_AF-A0A7S3RLZ3-F1
#
_entry.id   AF-A0A7S3RLZ3-F1
#
_cell.length_a   1.000
_cell.length_b   1.000
_cell.length_c   1.000
_cell.angle_alpha   90.00
_cell.angle_beta   90.00
_cell.angle_gamma   90.00
#
_symmetry.space_group_name_H-M   'P 1'
#
loop_
_entity.id
_entity.type
_entity.pdbx_description
1 polymer ?
#
loop_
_entity_poly.entity_id
_entity_poly.type
_entity_poly.pdbx_seq_one_letter_code
_entity_poly.pdbx_strand_id
1 'polypeptide(L)'
;EASRPCRSRGWCFFEMNIASVLTYPHAMIDVSLIDLDSLAGHSRWGVAGRQKRTPPLLPARFEEELSKLTFTNGKADHDLVCRLYRDCFEEMLGSVEVLSYGDAGWGDTHMPALAEVLPFCTGMLRLELNDNRLISDVGLLTLLPALPPNLQELDMR
;
A
#
# COMPACT_ATOMS: atom_id res chain seq x y z
N GLU A 1 11.09 23.90 15.28
CA GLU A 1 9.73 23.70 14.76
C GLU A 1 9.60 22.22 14.42
N ALA A 2 8.80 21.46 15.18
CA ALA A 2 8.72 20.01 15.00
C ALA A 2 8.16 19.72 13.59
N SER A 3 8.93 19.02 12.76
CA SER A 3 8.49 18.58 11.44
C SER A 3 7.18 17.80 11.60
N ARG A 4 6.10 18.28 10.96
CA ARG A 4 4.81 17.58 11.00
C ARG A 4 4.99 16.18 10.39
N PRO A 5 4.36 15.14 10.94
CA PRO A 5 4.47 13.78 10.39
C PRO A 5 4.15 13.79 8.89
N CYS A 6 4.97 13.11 8.07
CA CYS A 6 4.82 13.10 6.60
C CYS A 6 3.39 12.71 6.18
N ARG A 7 2.72 11.84 6.93
CA ARG A 7 1.31 11.41 6.74
C ARG A 7 0.27 12.55 6.73
N SER A 8 0.60 13.73 7.25
CA SER A 8 -0.33 14.88 7.29
C SER A 8 -0.30 15.76 6.04
N ARG A 9 0.54 15.43 5.04
CA ARG A 9 0.76 16.24 3.83
C ARG A 9 0.28 15.47 2.59
N GLY A 10 -0.49 16.13 1.73
CA GLY A 10 -1.08 15.50 0.54
C GLY A 10 -0.07 14.81 -0.40
N TRP A 11 1.09 15.43 -0.65
CA TRP A 11 2.15 14.85 -1.48
C TRP A 11 2.81 13.61 -0.86
N CYS A 12 3.11 13.65 0.45
CA CYS A 12 3.61 12.48 1.18
C CYS A 12 2.59 11.31 1.13
N PHE A 13 1.30 11.61 1.26
CA PHE A 13 0.24 10.61 1.18
C PHE A 13 0.16 9.95 -0.20
N PHE A 14 0.30 10.74 -1.27
CA PHE A 14 0.45 10.22 -2.63
C PHE A 14 1.66 9.28 -2.76
N GLU A 15 2.85 9.73 -2.34
CA GLU A 15 4.09 8.95 -2.43
C GLU A 15 3.99 7.62 -1.67
N MET A 16 3.35 7.62 -0.48
CA MET A 16 3.10 6.40 0.29
C MET A 16 2.17 5.42 -0.43
N ASN A 17 1.06 5.91 -0.99
CA ASN A 17 0.08 5.06 -1.65
C ASN A 17 0.53 4.58 -3.03
N ILE A 18 1.37 5.33 -3.74
CA ILE A 18 1.93 4.85 -4.99
C ILE A 18 3.08 3.86 -4.74
N ALA A 19 3.89 4.10 -3.70
CA ALA A 19 4.93 3.15 -3.28
C ALA A 19 4.34 1.81 -2.79
N SER A 20 3.13 1.79 -2.21
CA SER A 20 2.44 0.54 -1.86
C SER A 20 1.99 -0.27 -3.09
N VAL A 21 1.86 0.38 -4.25
CA VAL A 21 1.59 -0.26 -5.54
C VAL A 21 2.89 -0.67 -6.24
N LEU A 22 3.91 0.19 -6.21
CA LEU A 22 5.12 0.08 -7.03
C LEU A 22 6.21 -0.87 -6.50
N THR A 23 6.44 -0.90 -5.19
CA THR A 23 7.78 -1.26 -4.69
C THR A 23 7.83 -2.61 -3.95
N TYR A 24 9.02 -3.13 -3.67
CA TYR A 24 9.23 -4.32 -2.83
C TYR A 24 9.12 -3.97 -1.32
N PRO A 25 8.83 -4.96 -0.43
CA PRO A 25 8.56 -4.74 1.00
C PRO A 25 9.63 -3.97 1.79
N HIS A 26 10.86 -3.93 1.29
CA HIS A 26 12.03 -3.36 1.97
C HIS A 26 12.46 -1.98 1.46
N ALA A 27 11.75 -1.41 0.48
CA ALA A 27 12.20 -0.23 -0.25
C ALA A 27 11.66 1.11 0.30
N MET A 28 10.84 1.09 1.36
CA MET A 28 10.28 2.31 1.94
C MET A 28 10.51 2.37 3.46
N ILE A 29 11.26 3.38 3.90
CA ILE A 29 11.54 3.67 5.30
C ILE A 29 10.99 5.06 5.60
N ASP A 30 10.10 5.16 6.59
CA ASP A 30 9.62 6.45 7.07
C ASP A 30 10.55 6.94 8.17
N VAL A 31 11.48 7.81 7.78
CA VAL A 31 12.50 8.39 8.66
C VAL A 31 11.87 9.19 9.81
N SER A 32 10.63 9.68 9.67
CA SER A 32 9.93 10.39 10.75
C SER A 32 9.46 9.48 11.89
N LEU A 33 9.47 8.15 11.68
CA LEU A 33 9.15 7.14 12.68
C LEU A 33 10.40 6.54 13.32
N ILE A 34 11.59 7.00 12.93
CA ILE A 34 12.86 6.55 13.50
C ILE A 34 13.17 7.42 14.72
N ASP A 35 13.20 6.79 15.89
CA ASP A 35 13.80 7.38 17.08
C ASP A 35 15.33 7.33 16.96
N LEU A 36 15.95 8.50 16.79
CA LEU A 36 17.40 8.63 16.61
C LEU A 36 18.19 8.20 17.85
N ASP A 37 17.60 8.29 19.04
CA ASP A 37 18.26 7.89 20.30
C ASP A 37 18.33 6.36 20.43
N SER A 38 17.43 5.64 19.75
CA SER A 38 17.43 4.17 19.65
C SER A 38 18.46 3.62 18.63
N LEU A 39 19.21 4.48 17.92
CA LEU A 39 20.17 4.08 16.87
C LEU A 39 21.51 3.53 17.38
N ALA A 40 21.76 3.55 18.69
CA ALA A 40 23.01 3.05 19.27
C ALA A 40 23.22 1.52 19.09
N GLY A 41 22.21 0.77 18.66
CA GLY A 41 22.29 -0.66 18.33
C GLY A 41 22.13 -0.93 16.84
N HIS A 42 23.24 -1.14 16.12
CA HIS A 42 23.32 -1.27 14.66
C HIS A 42 22.59 -2.47 14.00
N SER A 43 21.69 -3.18 14.68
CA SER A 43 21.01 -4.37 14.15
C SER A 43 19.50 -4.22 13.90
N ARG A 44 18.89 -3.05 14.19
CA ARG A 44 17.42 -2.89 14.17
C ARG A 44 16.85 -1.90 13.14
N TRP A 45 17.67 -1.42 12.21
CA TRP A 45 17.23 -0.59 11.07
C TRP A 45 16.10 -1.22 10.25
N GLY A 46 15.94 -2.55 10.33
CA GLY A 46 14.91 -3.29 9.62
C GLY A 46 13.52 -3.30 10.25
N VAL A 47 13.33 -2.85 11.50
CA VAL A 47 12.02 -2.99 12.19
C VAL A 47 11.46 -1.66 12.67
N ALA A 48 12.30 -0.73 13.13
CA ALA A 48 11.88 0.61 13.52
C ALA A 48 11.85 1.52 12.28
N GLY A 49 10.65 1.95 11.86
CA GLY A 49 10.46 2.85 10.72
C GLY A 49 9.92 2.20 9.44
N ARG A 50 9.73 0.87 9.40
CA ARG A 50 8.98 0.22 8.32
C ARG A 50 7.51 0.61 8.44
N GLN A 51 7.01 1.34 7.45
CA GLN A 51 5.56 1.44 7.31
C GLN A 51 5.00 0.07 6.92
N LYS A 52 4.04 -0.42 7.69
CA LYS A 52 3.20 -1.54 7.27
C LYS A 52 2.44 -1.08 6.03
N ARG A 53 2.73 -1.69 4.88
CA ARG A 53 2.03 -1.38 3.62
C ARG A 53 0.54 -1.64 3.85
N THR A 54 -0.31 -0.77 3.35
CA THR A 54 -1.75 -1.04 3.25
C THR A 54 -2.07 -1.50 1.84
N PRO A 55 -3.15 -2.27 1.63
CA PRO A 55 -3.64 -2.54 0.29
C PRO A 55 -3.80 -1.22 -0.49
N PRO A 56 -3.57 -1.20 -1.81
CA PRO A 56 -3.79 -0.03 -2.63
C PRO A 56 -5.21 0.50 -2.42
N LEU A 57 -5.36 1.83 -2.42
CA LEU A 57 -6.68 2.44 -2.34
C LEU A 57 -7.27 2.52 -3.74
N LEU A 58 -8.57 2.26 -3.85
CA LEU A 58 -9.28 2.63 -5.08
C LEU A 58 -9.16 4.14 -5.29
N PRO A 59 -9.04 4.64 -6.54
CA PRO A 59 -8.91 6.07 -6.81
C PRO A 59 -9.98 6.94 -6.14
N ALA A 60 -11.23 6.46 -6.04
CA ALA A 60 -12.30 7.16 -5.33
C ALA A 60 -12.04 7.28 -3.82
N ARG A 61 -11.58 6.20 -3.16
CA ARG A 61 -11.22 6.23 -1.73
C ARG A 61 -9.98 7.10 -1.49
N PHE A 62 -9.01 7.04 -2.40
CA PHE A 62 -7.83 7.90 -2.33
C PHE A 62 -8.24 9.38 -2.36
N GLU A 63 -9.13 9.77 -3.27
CA GLU A 63 -9.65 11.14 -3.37
C GLU A 63 -10.40 11.57 -2.09
N GLU A 64 -11.23 10.69 -1.52
CA GLU A 64 -11.90 10.95 -0.24
C GLU A 64 -10.91 11.18 0.90
N GLU A 65 -9.86 10.37 1.03
CA GLU A 65 -8.83 10.57 2.06
C GLU A 65 -7.96 11.79 1.79
N LEU A 66 -7.63 12.06 0.52
CA LEU A 66 -6.84 13.22 0.12
C LEU A 66 -7.54 14.53 0.44
N SER A 67 -8.87 14.57 0.32
CA SER A 67 -9.69 15.75 0.62
C SER A 67 -9.61 16.18 2.10
N LYS A 68 -9.22 15.26 3.00
CA LYS A 68 -9.04 15.52 4.44
C LYS A 68 -7.67 16.11 4.77
N LEU A 69 -6.73 16.12 3.81
CA LEU A 69 -5.35 16.54 4.00
C LEU A 69 -5.12 17.99 3.54
N THR A 70 -4.09 18.61 4.12
CA THR A 70 -3.71 19.99 3.77
C THR A 70 -2.69 19.99 2.64
N PHE A 71 -2.92 20.84 1.63
CA PHE A 71 -1.99 21.11 0.55
C PHE A 71 -1.31 22.46 0.72
N THR A 72 -0.05 22.53 0.30
CA THR A 72 0.71 23.79 0.30
C THR A 72 0.19 24.76 -0.77
N ASN A 73 -0.25 24.28 -1.94
CA ASN A 73 -0.90 25.12 -2.97
C ASN A 73 -2.43 24.92 -3.09
N GLY A 74 -3.10 24.39 -2.06
CA GLY A 74 -4.56 24.25 -2.03
C GLY A 74 -5.12 23.31 -3.13
N LYS A 75 -6.21 23.72 -3.79
CA LYS A 75 -7.02 22.87 -4.69
C LYS A 75 -6.29 22.40 -5.96
N ALA A 76 -5.36 23.19 -6.50
CA ALA A 76 -4.65 22.83 -7.73
C ALA A 76 -3.76 21.59 -7.55
N ASP A 77 -3.07 21.49 -6.41
CA ASP A 77 -2.27 20.30 -6.07
C ASP A 77 -3.17 19.09 -5.83
N HIS A 78 -4.31 19.28 -5.15
CA HIS A 78 -5.28 18.21 -4.92
C HIS A 78 -5.73 17.56 -6.23
N ASP A 79 -6.22 18.37 -7.17
CA ASP A 79 -6.75 17.85 -8.44
C ASP A 79 -5.64 17.21 -9.29
N LEU A 80 -4.41 17.72 -9.24
CA LEU A 80 -3.25 17.12 -9.90
C LEU A 80 -2.91 15.76 -9.29
N VAL A 81 -2.85 15.67 -7.96
CA VAL A 81 -2.50 14.44 -7.24
C VAL A 81 -3.55 13.34 -7.46
N CYS A 82 -4.84 13.68 -7.46
CA CYS A 82 -5.90 12.72 -7.78
C CYS A 82 -5.75 12.12 -9.19
N ARG A 83 -5.43 12.97 -10.18
CA ARG A 83 -5.20 12.50 -11.57
C ARG A 83 -3.98 11.60 -11.65
N LEU A 84 -2.84 12.05 -11.10
CA LEU A 84 -1.61 11.26 -11.09
C LEU A 84 -1.82 9.90 -10.42
N TYR A 85 -2.51 9.87 -9.27
CA TYR A 85 -2.78 8.61 -8.57
C TYR A 85 -3.63 7.67 -9.42
N ARG A 86 -4.69 8.16 -10.06
CA ARG A 86 -5.56 7.37 -10.91
C ARG A 86 -4.83 6.79 -12.11
N ASP A 87 -4.10 7.64 -12.84
CA ASP A 87 -3.36 7.23 -14.05
C ASP A 87 -2.34 6.14 -13.67
N CYS A 88 -1.59 6.37 -12.60
CA CYS A 88 -0.64 5.42 -12.06
C CYS A 88 -1.31 4.12 -11.58
N PHE A 89 -2.44 4.19 -10.87
CA PHE A 89 -3.18 3.01 -10.40
C PHE A 89 -3.64 2.14 -11.56
N GLU A 90 -4.25 2.73 -12.58
CA GLU A 90 -4.79 2.02 -13.74
C GLU A 90 -3.69 1.40 -14.61
N GLU A 91 -2.63 2.15 -14.91
CA GLU A 91 -1.51 1.69 -15.71
C GLU A 91 -0.76 0.53 -15.03
N MET A 92 -0.47 0.68 -13.73
CA MET A 92 0.32 -0.30 -13.01
C MET A 92 -0.46 -1.57 -12.71
N LEU A 93 -1.66 -1.47 -12.16
CA LEU A 93 -2.43 -2.67 -11.83
C LEU A 93 -2.90 -3.39 -13.10
N GLY A 94 -3.22 -2.65 -14.18
CA GLY A 94 -3.57 -3.28 -15.45
C GLY A 94 -2.44 -4.12 -16.08
N SER A 95 -1.18 -3.83 -15.73
CA SER A 95 -0.01 -4.52 -16.28
C SER A 95 0.77 -5.37 -15.26
N VAL A 96 0.33 -5.42 -14.00
CA VAL A 96 1.04 -6.15 -12.94
C VAL A 96 0.90 -7.66 -13.14
N GLU A 97 2.04 -8.36 -13.23
CA GLU A 97 2.06 -9.83 -13.29
C GLU A 97 2.18 -10.46 -11.90
N VAL A 98 2.90 -9.81 -10.99
CA VAL A 98 3.17 -10.29 -9.63
C VAL A 98 2.87 -9.20 -8.61
N LEU A 99 1.94 -9.48 -7.70
CA LEU A 99 1.59 -8.58 -6.60
C LEU A 99 2.11 -9.15 -5.28
N SER A 100 3.09 -8.47 -4.67
CA SER A 100 3.81 -8.96 -3.49
C SER A 100 3.49 -8.16 -2.22
N TYR A 101 2.81 -8.82 -1.28
CA TYR A 101 2.51 -8.34 0.07
C TYR A 101 3.02 -9.29 1.16
N GLY A 102 4.11 -10.01 0.90
CA GLY A 102 4.78 -10.81 1.92
C GLY A 102 5.26 -9.98 3.12
N ASP A 103 5.10 -10.50 4.34
CA ASP A 103 5.50 -9.84 5.61
C ASP A 103 4.90 -8.43 5.79
N ALA A 104 3.70 -8.18 5.24
CA ALA A 104 3.02 -6.88 5.38
C ALA A 104 2.36 -6.69 6.76
N GLY A 105 2.31 -7.75 7.57
CA GLY A 105 1.61 -7.78 8.86
C GLY A 105 0.10 -7.69 8.71
N TRP A 106 -0.43 -8.18 7.58
CA TRP A 106 -1.85 -8.20 7.26
C TRP A 106 -2.58 -9.31 8.01
N GLY A 107 -3.88 -9.09 8.16
CA GLY A 107 -4.86 -10.06 8.66
C GLY A 107 -6.20 -9.84 7.98
N ASP A 108 -7.23 -10.56 8.43
CA ASP A 108 -8.55 -10.60 7.79
C ASP A 108 -9.16 -9.22 7.48
N THR A 109 -8.89 -8.22 8.32
CA THR A 109 -9.39 -6.84 8.14
C THR A 109 -8.89 -6.16 6.86
N HIS A 110 -7.83 -6.66 6.23
CA HIS A 110 -7.23 -6.10 5.02
C HIS A 110 -7.77 -6.76 3.74
N MET A 111 -8.37 -7.96 3.85
CA MET A 111 -8.82 -8.74 2.71
C MET A 111 -9.95 -8.08 1.91
N PRO A 112 -10.94 -7.39 2.51
CA PRO A 112 -11.94 -6.64 1.74
C PRO A 112 -11.32 -5.56 0.85
N ALA A 113 -10.35 -4.81 1.37
CA ALA A 113 -9.70 -3.74 0.63
C ALA A 113 -8.85 -4.33 -0.52
N LEU A 114 -8.13 -5.43 -0.29
CA LEU A 114 -7.43 -6.12 -1.36
C LEU A 114 -8.39 -6.66 -2.42
N ALA A 115 -9.50 -7.29 -2.01
CA ALA A 115 -10.51 -7.83 -2.91
C ALA A 115 -11.14 -6.77 -3.84
N GLU A 116 -11.26 -5.53 -3.38
CA GLU A 116 -11.72 -4.44 -4.24
C GLU A 116 -10.72 -4.04 -5.33
N VAL A 117 -9.42 -4.27 -5.11
CA VAL A 117 -8.33 -3.90 -6.02
C VAL A 117 -8.07 -4.98 -7.05
N LEU A 118 -8.20 -6.26 -6.69
CA LEU A 118 -7.87 -7.39 -7.57
C LEU A 118 -8.56 -7.39 -8.95
N PRO A 119 -9.81 -6.91 -9.12
CA PRO A 119 -10.44 -6.81 -10.44
C PRO A 119 -9.69 -5.90 -11.43
N PHE A 120 -8.88 -4.96 -10.93
CA PHE A 120 -8.05 -4.09 -11.78
C PHE A 120 -6.73 -4.76 -12.18
N CYS A 121 -6.35 -5.86 -11.52
CA CYS A 121 -5.13 -6.61 -11.77
C CYS A 121 -5.29 -7.62 -12.93
N THR A 122 -5.68 -7.13 -14.10
CA THR A 122 -6.08 -7.98 -15.25
C THR A 122 -4.94 -8.81 -15.83
N GLY A 123 -3.68 -8.37 -15.66
CA GLY A 123 -2.48 -9.12 -16.06
C GLY A 123 -1.93 -10.08 -15.00
N MET A 124 -2.52 -10.11 -13.79
CA MET A 124 -1.88 -10.76 -12.65
C MET A 124 -1.88 -12.28 -12.74
N LEU A 125 -0.67 -12.85 -12.62
CA LEU A 125 -0.41 -14.29 -12.64
C LEU A 125 -0.07 -14.82 -11.26
N ARG A 126 0.48 -13.98 -10.38
CA ARG A 126 0.88 -14.37 -9.02
C ARG A 126 0.49 -13.34 -7.97
N LEU A 127 -0.07 -13.82 -6.86
CA LEU A 127 -0.33 -13.04 -5.65
C LEU A 127 0.45 -13.65 -4.48
N GLU A 128 1.34 -12.87 -3.86
CA GLU A 128 2.17 -13.31 -2.73
C GLU A 128 1.69 -12.64 -1.44
N LEU A 129 1.12 -13.44 -0.54
CA LEU A 129 0.65 -13.07 0.80
C LEU A 129 1.41 -13.81 1.91
N ASN A 130 2.57 -14.38 1.58
CA ASN A 130 3.43 -15.12 2.50
C ASN A 130 3.77 -14.32 3.78
N ASP A 131 4.06 -15.02 4.86
CA ASP A 131 4.41 -14.41 6.16
C ASP A 131 3.33 -13.49 6.80
N ASN A 132 2.07 -13.50 6.31
CA ASN A 132 0.94 -12.79 6.94
C ASN A 132 0.11 -13.71 7.86
N ARG A 133 0.67 -14.03 9.03
CA ARG A 133 0.12 -15.03 9.98
C ARG A 133 -1.26 -14.73 10.56
N LEU A 134 -1.77 -13.51 10.40
CA LEU A 134 -3.09 -13.10 10.92
C LEU A 134 -4.21 -13.26 9.89
N ILE A 135 -3.91 -13.73 8.68
CA ILE A 135 -4.92 -14.08 7.68
C ILE A 135 -5.43 -15.48 8.01
N SER A 136 -6.72 -15.57 8.31
CA SER A 136 -7.44 -16.82 8.54
C SER A 136 -8.21 -17.24 7.29
N ASP A 137 -8.86 -18.41 7.35
CA ASP A 137 -9.77 -18.89 6.31
C ASP A 137 -10.90 -17.89 6.03
N VAL A 138 -11.33 -17.09 7.02
CA VAL A 138 -12.36 -16.05 6.85
C VAL A 138 -11.85 -14.94 5.93
N GLY A 139 -10.61 -14.51 6.15
CA GLY A 139 -9.95 -13.55 5.28
C GLY A 139 -9.82 -14.08 3.85
N LEU A 140 -9.41 -15.34 3.69
CA LEU A 140 -9.30 -15.97 2.38
C LEU A 140 -10.63 -16.08 1.66
N LEU A 141 -11.70 -16.52 2.34
CA LEU A 141 -13.04 -16.60 1.77
C LEU A 141 -13.57 -15.24 1.29
N THR A 142 -13.10 -14.14 1.90
CA THR A 142 -13.41 -12.77 1.46
C THR A 142 -12.69 -12.44 0.15
N LEU A 143 -11.48 -12.97 -0.05
CA LEU A 143 -10.62 -12.67 -1.19
C LEU A 143 -10.95 -13.51 -2.43
N LEU A 144 -11.30 -14.80 -2.23
CA LEU A 144 -11.52 -15.77 -3.31
C LEU A 144 -12.44 -15.27 -4.45
N PRO A 145 -13.58 -14.61 -4.19
CA PRO A 145 -14.48 -14.17 -5.26
C PRO A 145 -13.88 -13.07 -6.15
N ALA A 146 -12.84 -12.38 -5.68
CA ALA A 146 -12.19 -11.27 -6.38
C ALA A 146 -10.90 -11.67 -7.09
N LEU A 147 -10.44 -12.92 -6.94
CA LEU A 147 -9.23 -13.39 -7.63
C LEU A 147 -9.43 -13.32 -9.15
N PRO A 148 -8.45 -12.79 -9.91
CA PRO A 148 -8.58 -12.69 -11.34
C PRO A 148 -8.50 -14.08 -11.98
N PRO A 149 -9.22 -14.32 -13.10
CA PRO A 149 -9.35 -15.65 -13.70
C PRO A 149 -8.04 -16.20 -14.28
N ASN A 150 -7.06 -15.34 -14.53
CA ASN A 150 -5.73 -15.68 -15.04
C ASN A 150 -4.69 -15.92 -13.93
N LEU A 151 -5.07 -15.85 -12.65
CA LEU A 151 -4.17 -16.14 -11.54
C LEU A 151 -3.69 -17.60 -11.63
N GLN A 152 -2.37 -17.78 -11.60
CA GLN A 152 -1.72 -19.09 -11.67
C GLN A 152 -1.21 -19.53 -10.30
N GLU A 153 -0.77 -18.57 -9.47
CA GLU A 153 -0.14 -18.84 -8.20
C GLU A 153 -0.65 -17.90 -7.09
N LEU A 154 -1.05 -18.49 -5.97
CA LEU A 154 -1.36 -17.79 -4.73
C LEU A 154 -0.42 -18.32 -3.64
N ASP A 155 0.57 -17.51 -3.25
CA ASP A 155 1.50 -17.87 -2.18
C ASP A 155 0.99 -17.36 -0.83
N MET A 156 0.85 -18.27 0.12
CA MET A 156 0.35 -18.04 1.47
C MET A 156 1.33 -18.51 2.55
N ARG A 157 2.53 -18.96 2.17
CA ARG A 157 3.43 -19.71 3.07
C ARG A 157 4.19 -18.86 4.08
#